data_AF-A0A447NZB5-F1
#
_entry.id   AF-A0A447NZB5-F1
#
_cell.length_a   1.000
_cell.length_b   1.000
_cell.length_c   1.000
_cell.angle_alpha   90.00
_cell.angle_beta   90.00
_cell.angle_gamma   90.00
#
_symmetry.space_group_name_H-M   'P 1'
#
loop_
_entity.id
_entity.type
_entity.pdbx_description
1 polymer ?
#
loop_
_entity_poly.entity_id
_entity_poly.type
_entity_poly.pdbx_seq_one_letter_code
_entity_poly.pdbx_strand_id
1 'polypeptide(L)' 'MIPQTFYPIVRARLTRINGNPTEGQQDESLNRELNLTWQDTRPAHNPLVAGHWPPKPGEVSMEEGLAKRAERQTRR' A
#
# COMPACT_ATOMS: atom_id res chain seq x y z
N MET A 1 -21.12 -20.87 -13.95
CA MET A 1 -20.90 -20.06 -12.74
C MET A 1 -19.55 -19.38 -12.89
N ILE A 2 -19.48 -18.06 -12.84
CA ILE A 2 -18.20 -17.33 -12.83
C ILE A 2 -17.68 -17.45 -11.40
N PRO A 3 -16.48 -18.01 -11.15
CA PRO A 3 -15.95 -18.08 -9.79
C PRO A 3 -15.80 -16.66 -9.25
N GLN A 4 -16.45 -16.38 -8.12
CA GLN A 4 -16.32 -15.08 -7.46
C GLN A 4 -14.96 -15.06 -6.75
N THR A 5 -14.04 -14.22 -7.22
CA THR A 5 -12.72 -14.08 -6.60
C THR A 5 -12.89 -13.53 -5.19
N PHE A 6 -12.38 -14.26 -4.20
CA PHE A 6 -12.34 -13.81 -2.82
C PHE A 6 -11.05 -13.03 -2.57
N TYR A 7 -11.18 -11.80 -2.08
CA TYR A 7 -10.04 -10.95 -1.72
C TYR A 7 -9.98 -10.84 -0.20
N PRO A 8 -9.15 -11.63 0.50
CA PRO A 8 -8.98 -11.45 1.93
C PRO A 8 -8.39 -10.07 2.20
N ILE A 9 -8.87 -9.45 3.28
CA ILE A 9 -8.48 -8.10 3.68
C ILE A 9 -7.58 -8.18 4.91
N VAL A 10 -6.45 -7.50 4.83
CA VAL A 10 -5.54 -7.23 5.94
C VAL A 10 -5.63 -5.74 6.26
N ARG A 11 -6.05 -5.41 7.47
CA ARG A 11 -6.10 -4.02 7.96
C ARG A 11 -4.71 -3.63 8.47
N ALA A 12 -4.17 -2.54 7.96
CA ALA A 12 -2.83 -2.06 8.31
C ALA A 12 -2.86 -0.55 8.61
N ARG A 13 -1.87 -0.07 9.37
CA ARG A 13 -1.66 1.36 9.60
C ARG A 13 -0.20 1.70 9.35
N LEU A 14 0.03 2.79 8.63
CA LEU A 14 1.38 3.33 8.47
C LEU A 14 1.78 4.01 9.79
N THR A 15 2.92 3.61 10.36
CA THR A 15 3.42 4.18 11.62
C THR A 15 4.67 5.03 11.42
N ARG A 16 5.44 4.74 10.36
CA ARG A 16 6.64 5.48 9.98
C ARG A 16 6.79 5.57 8.47
N ILE A 17 7.32 6.69 7.99
CA ILE A 17 7.77 6.89 6.62
C ILE A 17 9.24 7.27 6.69
N ASN A 18 10.11 6.48 6.06
CA ASN A 18 11.57 6.69 6.07
C ASN A 18 12.14 6.89 7.49
N GLY A 19 11.62 6.15 8.46
CA GLY A 19 12.02 6.22 9.86
C GLY A 19 11.32 7.30 10.70
N ASN A 20 10.62 8.25 10.07
CA ASN A 20 9.92 9.32 10.79
C ASN A 20 8.50 8.89 11.19
N PRO A 21 8.05 9.12 12.44
CA PRO A 21 6.69 8.83 12.88
C PRO A 21 5.66 9.58 12.04
N THR A 22 4.59 8.91 11.64
CA THR A 22 3.52 9.54 10.85
C THR A 22 2.54 10.35 11.72
N GLU A 23 2.48 10.07 13.02
CA GLU A 23 1.69 10.87 13.97
C GLU A 23 2.18 12.33 14.01
N GLY A 24 1.23 13.27 13.99
CA GLY A 24 1.55 14.71 13.99
C GLY A 24 2.09 15.25 12.65
N GLN A 25 2.17 14.43 11.60
CA GLN A 25 2.49 14.90 10.26
C GLN A 25 1.30 15.60 9.59
N GLN A 26 1.59 16.58 8.73
CA GLN A 26 0.58 17.42 8.06
C GLN A 26 -0.38 16.63 7.16
N ASP A 27 0.07 15.56 6.54
CA ASP A 27 -0.79 14.70 5.72
C ASP A 27 -1.45 13.61 6.59
N GLU A 28 -2.47 14.01 7.36
CA GLU A 28 -3.28 13.06 8.16
C GLU A 28 -3.97 12.00 7.30
N SER A 29 -4.07 12.24 6.00
CA SER A 29 -4.61 11.27 5.04
C SER A 29 -3.72 10.02 4.93
N LEU A 30 -2.46 10.08 5.35
CA LEU A 30 -1.57 8.91 5.49
C LEU A 30 -1.73 8.17 6.82
N ASN A 31 -2.34 8.80 7.84
CA ASN A 31 -2.55 8.23 9.17
C ASN A 31 -3.84 7.41 9.31
N ARG A 32 -4.57 7.21 8.20
CA ARG A 32 -5.75 6.36 8.15
C ARG A 32 -5.39 4.88 8.09
N GLU A 33 -6.37 4.05 8.40
CA GLU A 33 -6.30 2.62 8.15
C GLU A 33 -6.25 2.31 6.66
N LEU A 34 -5.42 1.33 6.30
CA LEU A 34 -5.25 0.79 4.97
C LEU A 34 -5.87 -0.60 4.91
N ASN A 35 -6.68 -0.84 3.88
CA ASN A 35 -7.18 -2.18 3.56
C ASN A 35 -6.32 -2.78 2.47
N LEU A 36 -5.43 -3.69 2.85
CA LEU A 36 -4.58 -4.42 1.92
C LEU A 36 -5.28 -5.71 1.51
N THR A 37 -5.14 -6.08 0.25
CA THR A 37 -5.58 -7.40 -0.23
C THR A 37 -4.37 -8.25 -0.57
N TRP A 38 -4.49 -9.55 -0.35
CA TRP A 38 -3.45 -10.52 -0.70
C TRP A 38 -3.94 -11.39 -1.84
N GLN A 39 -3.05 -11.71 -2.78
CA GLN A 39 -3.30 -12.66 -3.87
C GLN A 39 -1.98 -13.33 -4.25
N ASP A 40 -2.06 -14.62 -4.62
CA ASP A 40 -0.91 -15.40 -5.07
C ASP A 40 -0.41 -14.91 -6.45
N THR A 41 -1.35 -14.53 -7.32
CA THR A 41 -1.08 -14.03 -8.68
C THR A 41 -1.38 -12.55 -8.82
N ARG A 42 -0.62 -11.84 -9.66
CA ARG A 42 -0.87 -10.42 -9.95
C ARG A 42 -2.21 -10.23 -10.65
N PRO A 43 -3.12 -9.37 -10.13
CA PRO A 43 -4.41 -9.15 -10.77
C PRO A 43 -4.25 -8.35 -12.06
N ALA A 44 -4.93 -8.77 -13.14
CA ALA A 44 -4.87 -8.06 -14.43
C ALA A 44 -5.39 -6.61 -14.35
N HIS A 45 -6.31 -6.33 -13.43
CA HIS A 45 -6.90 -5.00 -13.21
C HIS A 45 -6.04 -4.07 -12.35
N ASN A 46 -4.92 -4.56 -11.81
CA ASN A 46 -4.01 -3.75 -10.99
C ASN A 46 -2.60 -3.74 -11.64
N PRO A 47 -2.39 -2.91 -12.68
CA PRO A 47 -1.13 -2.87 -13.39
C PRO A 47 0.01 -2.41 -12.46
N LEU A 48 1.19 -3.03 -12.63
CA LEU A 48 2.38 -2.65 -11.88
C LEU A 48 2.97 -1.39 -12.50
N VAL A 49 2.92 -0.28 -11.79
CA VAL A 49 3.43 1.02 -12.25
C VAL A 49 4.90 1.25 -11.89
N ALA A 50 5.37 0.63 -10.81
CA ALA A 50 6.74 0.72 -10.32
C ALA A 50 7.08 -0.46 -9.41
N GLY A 51 8.37 -0.72 -9.20
CA GLY A 51 8.86 -1.82 -8.36
C GLY A 51 8.82 -3.18 -9.06
N HIS A 52 8.66 -4.25 -8.28
CA HIS A 52 8.68 -5.63 -8.77
C HIS A 52 7.52 -6.43 -8.19
N TRP A 53 7.08 -7.43 -8.94
CA TRP A 53 6.11 -8.43 -8.48
C TRP A 53 6.70 -9.84 -8.66
N PRO A 54 6.53 -10.76 -7.68
CA PRO A 54 5.98 -10.50 -6.35
C PRO A 54 6.93 -9.62 -5.49
N PRO A 55 6.41 -8.90 -4.48
CA PRO A 55 7.25 -8.18 -3.52
C PRO A 55 8.19 -9.12 -2.77
N LYS A 56 9.34 -8.62 -2.30
CA LYS A 56 10.26 -9.40 -1.46
C LYS A 56 9.66 -9.63 -0.05
N PRO A 57 10.19 -10.59 0.73
CA PRO A 57 9.80 -10.75 2.12
C PRO A 57 9.92 -9.42 2.91
N GLY A 58 8.83 -9.01 3.55
CA GLY A 58 8.75 -7.74 4.29
C GLY A 58 8.32 -6.53 3.45
N GLU A 59 8.14 -6.68 2.14
CA GLU A 59 7.59 -5.65 1.26
C GLU A 59 6.10 -5.88 1.00
N VAL A 60 5.39 -4.78 0.73
CA VAL A 60 3.98 -4.81 0.32
C VAL A 60 3.80 -4.03 -0.98
N SER A 61 2.87 -4.49 -1.81
CA SER A 61 2.39 -3.68 -2.93
C SER A 61 1.34 -2.69 -2.42
N MET A 62 1.42 -1.44 -2.87
CA MET A 62 0.49 -0.37 -2.49
C MET A 62 0.07 0.45 -3.71
N GLU A 63 -1.08 1.11 -3.60
CA GLU A 63 -1.60 1.96 -4.66
C GLU A 63 -0.66 3.15 -4.94
N GLU A 64 -0.55 3.52 -6.21
CA GLU A 64 0.30 4.62 -6.67
C GLU A 64 0.00 5.94 -5.95
N GLY A 65 -1.30 6.24 -5.74
CA GLY A 65 -1.70 7.45 -5.03
C GLY A 65 -1.22 7.49 -3.58
N LEU A 66 -1.15 6.33 -2.90
CA LEU A 66 -0.60 6.21 -1.55
C LEU A 66 0.91 6.42 -1.56
N ALA A 67 1.63 5.78 -2.49
CA ALA A 67 3.06 5.97 -2.65
C ALA A 67 3.42 7.44 -2.91
N LYS A 68 2.71 8.11 -3.82
CA LYS A 68 2.91 9.54 -4.13
C LYS A 68 2.71 10.46 -2.92
N ARG A 69 1.74 10.16 -2.05
CA ARG A 69 1.54 10.91 -0.80
C ARG A 69 2.70 10.71 0.17
N ALA A 70 3.10 9.46 0.39
CA ALA A 70 4.24 9.14 1.25
C ALA A 70 5.55 9.79 0.76
N GLU A 71 5.77 9.87 -0.55
CA GLU A 71 6.91 10.58 -1.14
C GLU A 71 6.86 12.09 -0.88
N ARG A 72 5.70 12.74 -1.08
CA ARG A 72 5.55 14.17 -0.82
C ARG A 72 5.85 14.53 0.64
N GLN A 73 5.47 13.64 1.55
CA GLN A 73 5.72 13.76 2.98
C GLN A 73 7.20 13.57 3.34
N THR A 74 7.95 12.81 2.53
CA THR A 74 9.40 12.58 2.74
C THR A 74 10.26 13.71 2.17
N ARG A 75 9.84 14.32 1.05
CA ARG A 75 10.64 15.33 0.33
C ARG A 75 10.67 16.69 1.02
N ARG A 76 10.17 16.81 2.25
CA ARG A 76 10.11 18.06 3.00
C ARG A 76 10.65 17.88 4.41
#